data_AF-A0A5J4TNB8-F1
#
_entry.id   AF-A0A5J4TNB8-F1
#
_cell.length_a   1.000
_cell.length_b   1.000
_cell.length_c   1.000
_cell.angle_alpha   90.00
_cell.angle_beta   90.00
_cell.angle_gamma   90.00
#
_symmetry.space_group_name_H-M   'P 1'
#
loop_
_entity.id
_entity.type
_entity.pdbx_description
1 polymer ?
#
loop_
_entity_poly.entity_id
_entity_poly.type
_entity_poly.pdbx_seq_one_letter_code
_entity_poly.pdbx_strand_id
1 'polypeptide(L)'
;MLISTCTNATKQALANSDFKLHQDYEPKDDYALFVLTQNYLNLKVQNFQELDKKRNRDACNDIKETDCAFYRKSFLSAGCYICKARFTCKIPPTLDRINNNM
;
A
#
# COMPACT_ATOMS: atom_id res chain seq x y z
N MET A 1 -14.68 -9.76 -25.81
CA MET A 1 -14.59 -8.31 -26.09
C MET A 1 -13.90 -7.65 -24.90
N LEU A 2 -12.60 -7.33 -25.02
CA LEU A 2 -11.74 -6.82 -23.95
C LEU A 2 -11.54 -5.31 -24.12
N ILE A 3 -12.53 -4.48 -23.78
CA ILE A 3 -12.43 -3.01 -23.89
C ILE A 3 -12.89 -2.34 -22.59
N SER A 4 -12.22 -2.60 -21.47
CA SER A 4 -12.50 -1.87 -20.22
C SER A 4 -11.28 -1.65 -19.31
N THR A 5 -10.15 -2.31 -19.56
CA THR A 5 -8.96 -2.15 -18.69
C THR A 5 -8.01 -1.04 -19.15
N CYS A 6 -7.90 -0.78 -20.46
CA CYS A 6 -6.96 0.22 -20.99
C CYS A 6 -7.41 1.66 -20.76
N THR A 7 -8.71 1.95 -20.79
CA THR A 7 -9.23 3.32 -20.68
C THR A 7 -8.96 3.96 -19.31
N ASN A 8 -8.99 3.17 -18.23
CA ASN A 8 -8.70 3.66 -16.89
C ASN A 8 -7.19 3.83 -16.67
N ALA A 9 -6.36 2.94 -17.23
CA ALA A 9 -4.91 3.04 -17.15
C ALA A 9 -4.36 4.25 -17.92
N THR A 10 -4.86 4.52 -19.13
CA THR A 10 -4.47 5.70 -19.91
C THR A 10 -4.94 7.00 -19.27
N LYS A 11 -6.16 7.04 -18.71
CA LYS A 11 -6.65 8.21 -17.96
C LYS A 11 -5.86 8.47 -16.69
N GLN A 12 -5.49 7.42 -15.94
CA GLN A 12 -4.60 7.55 -14.79
C GLN A 12 -3.20 8.02 -15.20
N ALA A 13 -2.65 7.51 -16.31
CA ALA A 13 -1.33 7.92 -16.79
C ALA A 13 -1.30 9.40 -17.20
N LEU A 14 -2.32 9.90 -17.89
CA LEU A 14 -2.44 11.32 -18.25
C LEU A 14 -2.64 12.22 -17.02
N ALA A 15 -3.49 11.81 -16.08
CA ALA A 15 -3.70 12.58 -14.84
C ALA A 15 -2.42 12.62 -13.98
N ASN A 16 -1.62 11.56 -13.99
CA ASN A 16 -0.35 11.50 -13.28
C ASN A 16 0.77 12.28 -13.98
N SER A 17 0.76 12.45 -15.30
CA SER A 17 1.82 13.18 -16.01
C SER A 17 1.81 14.68 -15.74
N ASP A 18 0.63 15.25 -15.49
CA ASP A 18 0.48 16.67 -15.14
C ASP A 18 0.49 16.92 -13.63
N PHE A 19 0.39 15.86 -12.82
CA PHE A 19 0.34 15.94 -11.36
C PHE A 19 1.71 16.27 -10.78
N LYS A 20 1.80 17.43 -10.13
CA LYS A 20 2.98 17.89 -9.40
C LYS A 20 2.74 17.69 -7.93
N LEU A 21 3.33 16.63 -7.37
CA LEU A 21 3.16 16.26 -5.96
C LEU A 21 3.26 17.44 -4.98
N HIS A 22 4.25 18.31 -5.13
CA HIS A 22 4.48 19.43 -4.22
C HIS A 22 3.55 20.64 -4.44
N GLN A 23 2.87 20.72 -5.58
CA GLN A 23 1.92 21.81 -5.88
C GLN A 23 0.46 21.37 -5.72
N ASP A 24 0.16 20.12 -6.10
CA ASP A 24 -1.21 19.62 -6.22
C ASP A 24 -1.63 18.76 -5.02
N TYR A 25 -0.70 18.43 -4.12
CA TYR A 25 -0.98 17.59 -2.96
C TYR A 25 -0.36 18.14 -1.68
N GLU A 26 -1.26 18.61 -0.81
CA GLU A 26 -0.93 18.99 0.55
C GLU A 26 -1.44 17.88 1.49
N PRO A 27 -0.55 17.08 2.09
CA PRO A 27 -0.96 16.02 2.99
C PRO A 27 -1.60 16.62 4.24
N LYS A 28 -2.87 16.30 4.48
CA LYS A 28 -3.56 16.67 5.71
C LYS A 28 -3.14 15.75 6.85
N ASP A 29 -2.59 16.34 7.91
CA ASP A 29 -2.10 15.64 9.11
C ASP A 29 -3.15 15.59 10.25
N ASP A 30 -4.30 16.23 10.07
CA ASP A 30 -5.36 16.37 11.08
C ASP A 30 -6.15 15.08 11.38
N TYR A 31 -5.88 14.01 10.64
CA TYR A 31 -6.50 12.70 10.85
C TYR A 31 -5.75 11.87 11.89
N ALA A 32 -6.50 11.00 12.58
CA ALA A 32 -5.91 10.05 13.52
C ALA A 32 -4.84 9.18 12.85
N LEU A 33 -3.74 8.94 13.59
CA LEU A 33 -2.64 8.09 13.13
C LEU A 33 -3.15 6.69 12.76
N PHE A 34 -2.58 6.15 11.68
CA PHE A 34 -2.82 4.76 11.32
C PHE A 34 -2.16 3.84 12.35
N VAL A 35 -2.96 2.98 12.98
CA VAL A 35 -2.45 1.95 13.88
C VAL A 35 -2.73 0.60 13.25
N LEU A 36 -1.66 -0.12 12.90
CA LEU A 36 -1.78 -1.49 12.41
C LEU A 36 -2.30 -2.40 13.52
N THR A 37 -3.46 -3.00 13.30
CA THR A 37 -4.04 -4.01 14.19
C THR A 37 -3.76 -5.41 13.67
N GLN A 38 -3.73 -6.39 14.57
CA GLN A 38 -3.53 -7.79 14.20
C GLN A 38 -4.60 -8.26 13.22
N ASN A 39 -5.87 -7.91 13.46
CA ASN A 39 -6.97 -8.28 12.59
C ASN A 39 -6.82 -7.70 11.18
N TYR A 40 -6.38 -6.44 11.06
CA TYR A 40 -6.11 -5.83 9.77
C TYR A 40 -5.03 -6.59 9.00
N LEU A 41 -3.93 -6.97 9.67
CA LEU A 41 -2.86 -7.72 9.03
C LEU A 41 -3.32 -9.12 8.60
N ASN A 42 -4.04 -9.84 9.45
CA ASN A 42 -4.54 -11.17 9.14
C ASN A 42 -5.42 -11.16 7.88
N LEU A 43 -6.34 -10.19 7.78
CA LEU A 43 -7.17 -10.02 6.58
C LEU A 43 -6.32 -9.71 5.34
N LYS A 44 -5.26 -8.91 5.48
CA LYS A 44 -4.34 -8.62 4.36
C LYS A 44 -3.58 -9.87 3.91
N VAL A 45 -3.04 -10.66 4.85
CA VAL A 45 -2.32 -11.90 4.53
C VAL A 45 -3.23 -12.90 3.81
N GLN A 46 -4.46 -13.09 4.28
CA GLN A 46 -5.45 -13.94 3.61
C GLN A 46 -5.72 -13.51 2.16
N ASN A 47 -5.93 -12.20 1.94
CA ASN A 47 -6.13 -11.67 0.59
C ASN A 47 -4.92 -11.92 -0.32
N PHE A 48 -3.69 -11.77 0.18
CA PHE A 48 -2.49 -12.05 -0.60
C PHE A 48 -2.37 -13.54 -0.97
N GLN A 49 -2.66 -14.43 -0.02
CA GLN A 49 -2.66 -15.87 -0.26
C GLN A 49 -3.67 -16.28 -1.35
N GLU A 50 -4.88 -15.72 -1.34
CA GLU A 50 -5.88 -15.97 -2.38
C GLU A 50 -5.43 -15.49 -3.76
N LEU A 51 -4.86 -14.28 -3.82
CA LEU A 51 -4.36 -13.71 -5.06
C LEU A 51 -3.19 -14.52 -5.63
N ASP A 52 -2.35 -15.10 -4.78
CA ASP A 52 -1.23 -15.93 -5.20
C ASP A 52 -1.63 -17.30 -5.69
N LYS A 53 -2.56 -17.95 -4.99
CA LYS A 53 -3.18 -19.18 -5.48
C LYS A 53 -3.80 -18.95 -6.86
N LYS A 54 -4.52 -17.84 -7.04
CA LYS A 54 -5.14 -17.49 -8.34
C LYS A 54 -4.13 -17.24 -9.45
N ARG A 55 -2.92 -16.77 -9.13
CA ARG A 55 -1.88 -16.40 -10.09
C ARG A 55 -0.72 -17.39 -10.15
N ASN A 56 -0.81 -18.52 -9.44
CA ASN A 56 0.26 -19.52 -9.29
C ASN A 56 1.61 -18.89 -8.93
N ARG A 57 1.62 -17.98 -7.95
CA ARG A 57 2.85 -17.32 -7.48
C ARG A 57 3.36 -17.94 -6.19
N ASP A 58 4.67 -17.86 -6.02
CA ASP A 58 5.32 -18.20 -4.76
C ASP A 58 4.98 -17.16 -3.68
N ALA A 59 4.68 -17.67 -2.48
CA ALA A 59 4.31 -16.90 -1.29
C ALA A 59 5.34 -17.05 -0.16
N CYS A 60 6.49 -17.69 -0.41
CA CYS A 60 7.50 -17.96 0.62
C CYS A 60 8.02 -16.69 1.32
N ASN A 61 8.11 -15.59 0.56
CA ASN A 61 8.59 -14.28 1.03
C ASN A 61 7.45 -13.29 1.33
N ASP A 62 6.21 -13.77 1.44
CA ASP A 62 5.10 -12.91 1.79
C ASP A 62 5.14 -12.47 3.26
N ILE A 63 4.50 -11.32 3.49
CA ILE A 63 4.23 -10.83 4.84
C ILE A 63 3.40 -11.86 5.60
N LYS A 64 3.79 -12.13 6.84
CA LYS A 64 3.14 -13.10 7.73
C LYS A 64 2.38 -12.38 8.84
N GLU A 65 1.39 -13.05 9.41
CA GLU A 65 0.62 -12.52 10.54
C GLU A 65 1.52 -12.22 11.75
N THR A 66 2.62 -12.96 11.90
CA THR A 66 3.65 -12.76 12.93
C THR A 66 4.38 -11.43 12.81
N ASP A 67 4.35 -10.77 11.65
CA ASP A 67 5.10 -9.55 11.40
C ASP A 67 4.37 -8.29 11.91
N CYS A 68 3.19 -8.44 12.53
CA CYS A 68 2.35 -7.31 12.94
C CYS A 68 3.08 -6.35 13.88
N ALA A 69 3.82 -6.86 14.85
CA ALA A 69 4.54 -6.02 15.81
C ALA A 69 5.64 -5.20 15.12
N PHE A 70 6.36 -5.82 14.19
CA PHE A 70 7.41 -5.16 13.41
C PHE A 70 6.83 -4.02 12.56
N TYR A 71 5.83 -4.30 11.72
CA TYR A 71 5.24 -3.28 10.85
C TYR A 71 4.52 -2.18 11.64
N ARG A 72 3.87 -2.53 12.76
CA ARG A 72 3.24 -1.54 13.63
C ARG A 72 4.25 -0.52 14.15
N LYS A 73 5.42 -0.98 14.61
CA LYS A 73 6.50 -0.08 15.04
C LYS A 73 7.01 0.77 13.87
N SER A 74 7.26 0.14 12.72
CA SER A 74 7.76 0.82 11.53
C SER A 74 6.82 1.94 11.06
N PHE A 75 5.51 1.71 11.01
CA PHE A 75 4.53 2.72 10.57
C PHE A 75 4.32 3.88 11.52
N LEU A 76 4.63 3.70 12.81
CA LEU A 76 4.59 4.81 13.77
C LEU A 76 5.79 5.74 13.63
N SER A 77 6.94 5.21 13.18
CA SER A 77 8.17 6.00 13.00
C SER A 77 8.43 6.46 11.57
N ALA A 78 7.82 5.81 10.58
CA ALA A 78 8.00 6.10 9.17
C ALA A 78 6.92 7.04 8.62
N GLY A 79 7.27 7.76 7.56
CA GLY A 79 6.32 8.49 6.72
C GLY A 79 6.26 7.89 5.32
N CYS A 80 5.30 8.35 4.52
CA CYS A 80 5.21 7.99 3.11
C CYS A 80 6.52 8.29 2.39
N TYR A 81 7.04 7.32 1.63
CA TYR A 81 8.30 7.49 0.89
C TYR A 81 8.25 8.66 -0.09
N ILE A 82 7.08 8.89 -0.71
CA ILE A 82 6.85 9.89 -1.75
C ILE A 82 6.65 11.29 -1.13
N CYS A 83 5.64 11.47 -0.29
CA CYS A 83 5.25 12.80 0.23
C CYS A 83 5.75 13.11 1.64
N LYS A 84 6.46 12.17 2.29
CA LYS A 84 6.98 12.26 3.67
C LYS A 84 5.93 12.41 4.77
N ALA A 85 4.65 12.48 4.43
CA ALA A 85 3.54 12.58 5.36
C ALA A 85 3.45 11.35 6.28
N ARG A 86 2.94 11.57 7.50
CA ARG A 86 2.65 10.49 8.45
C ARG A 86 1.51 9.63 7.92
N PHE A 87 1.51 8.35 8.29
CA PHE A 87 0.38 7.48 7.97
C PHE A 87 -0.81 7.77 8.87
N THR A 88 -1.96 8.03 8.26
CA THR A 88 -3.22 8.32 8.95
C THR A 88 -4.29 7.34 8.52
N CYS A 89 -5.43 7.30 9.21
CA CYS A 89 -6.56 6.46 8.82
C CYS A 89 -7.09 6.76 7.40
N LYS A 90 -6.81 7.96 6.85
CA LYS A 90 -7.12 8.35 5.47
C LYS A 90 -5.99 8.12 4.48
N ILE A 91 -4.76 8.03 4.98
CA ILE A 91 -3.54 7.76 4.20
C ILE A 91 -2.86 6.52 4.81
N PRO A 92 -3.47 5.33 4.67
CA PRO A 92 -2.88 4.12 5.21
C PRO A 92 -1.59 3.77 4.46
N PRO A 93 -0.61 3.13 5.12
CA PRO A 93 0.59 2.66 4.47
C PRO A 93 0.27 1.55 3.48
N THR A 94 0.99 1.52 2.37
CA THR A 94 0.92 0.39 1.45
C THR A 94 1.82 -0.74 1.95
N LEU A 95 1.19 -1.87 2.27
CA LEU A 95 1.88 -3.14 2.52
C LEU A 95 2.05 -3.85 1.17
N ASP A 96 2.92 -3.33 0.31
CA ASP A 96 3.28 -4.00 -0.95
C ASP A 96 4.41 -5.00 -0.72
N ARG A 97 4.49 -6.01 -1.60
CA ARG A 97 5.62 -6.93 -1.65
C ARG A 97 6.87 -6.17 -2.06
N ILE A 98 7.76 -5.96 -1.12
CA ILE A 98 9.14 -5.57 -1.42
C ILE A 98 9.85 -6.86 -1.85
N ASN A 99 10.24 -6.97 -3.12
CA ASN A 99 11.13 -8.04 -3.54
C ASN A 99 12.49 -7.79 -2.86
N ASN A 100 12.82 -8.58 -1.84
CA ASN A 100 14.09 -8.45 -1.10
C ASN A 100 15.31 -8.93 -1.92
N ASN A 101 15.08 -9.42 -3.14
CA ASN A 101 16.15 -9.66 -4.11
C ASN A 101 16.42 -8.37 -4.88
N MET A 102 17.13 -7.43 -4.24
CA MET A 102 17.91 -6.41 -4.95
C MET A 102 19.20 -7.03 -5.49
#